data_AF-A0A069IEZ5-F1
#
_entry.id   AF-A0A069IEZ5-F1
#
_cell.length_a   1.000
_cell.length_b   1.000
_cell.length_c   1.000
_cell.angle_alpha   90.00
_cell.angle_beta   90.00
_cell.angle_gamma   90.00
#
_symmetry.space_group_name_H-M   'P 1'
#
loop_
_entity.id
_entity.type
_entity.pdbx_description
1 polymer ?
#
loop_
_entity_poly.entity_id
_entity_poly.type
_entity_poly.pdbx_seq_one_letter_code
_entity_poly.pdbx_strand_id
1 'polypeptide(L)'
;MSILDVLRFLSPGAELVQGLIGALMLLMFASTSYGVWRNARPHTWQDNWQRRAASGGDAAEAAPVSLAEMSDVVASRAEKAIEVMPGVLLILGLLGTFLGLGIALNDASAMLSKPQPDSAAMAGTMQGLTHMMEGLGTKFRTSAWGILFFLLLKVISTFTRHEERRLNWCSAKLNEILQRARQASGERDSRMQDSMIQAMESIGKQFATAIGAQTAELQVPLQAVAKATAGTVTAIAEIRDSAVAQLASAKEMQLAVKKTQEAMEHFVQANDANIQAMSEAGKKMAAGAVKVAASAEALCKGVDTFEKGIGEVVVGLKRDLSQNIGDMNDSFQENLRSMAEELKSTTANISSAVDALKGSVSLTMGKIEQTMAKATAQQNGAIGEFTEISTTLQKVVMTMQGTIDKVATNIQMGLKAVSESGLRMSSMEKRFDGLIEQCNGMIAISEKAVNSGADQAKDLRAAANSISTAAGKLFNADKDKDSRLFAALDQMLALRVKGDADSRKQMDQILTHLARIQQRAQATPAAENAEIQ
;
A
#
# COMPACT_ATOMS: atom_id res chain seq x y z
N MET A 1 -26.26 -80.22 61.22
CA MET A 1 -25.69 -79.25 62.20
C MET A 1 -26.41 -77.93 61.96
N SER A 2 -27.19 -77.47 62.93
CA SER A 2 -28.02 -76.28 62.81
C SER A 2 -27.13 -75.03 62.79
N ILE A 3 -27.51 -73.96 62.08
CA ILE A 3 -26.78 -72.67 62.14
C ILE A 3 -26.64 -72.18 63.59
N LEU A 4 -27.63 -72.49 64.44
CA LEU A 4 -27.61 -72.23 65.88
C LEU A 4 -26.47 -72.97 66.63
N ASP A 5 -26.13 -74.19 66.22
CA ASP A 5 -25.09 -75.00 66.86
C ASP A 5 -23.70 -74.44 66.54
N VAL A 6 -23.53 -73.97 65.31
CA VAL A 6 -22.31 -73.26 64.87
C VAL A 6 -22.18 -71.94 65.62
N LEU A 7 -23.26 -71.16 65.75
CA LEU A 7 -23.25 -69.91 66.51
C LEU A 7 -22.95 -70.13 67.99
N ARG A 8 -23.47 -71.22 68.59
CA ARG A 8 -23.22 -71.57 70.00
C ARG A 8 -21.76 -71.98 70.23
N PHE A 9 -21.15 -72.73 69.31
CA PHE A 9 -19.72 -73.05 69.35
C PHE A 9 -18.83 -71.81 69.23
N LEU A 10 -19.28 -70.81 68.45
CA LEU A 10 -18.59 -69.54 68.27
C LEU A 10 -18.81 -68.52 69.39
N SER A 11 -19.59 -68.82 70.44
CA SER A 11 -19.75 -67.92 71.58
C SER A 11 -18.47 -67.87 72.45
N PRO A 12 -18.12 -66.70 73.04
CA PRO A 12 -16.93 -66.58 73.89
C PRO A 12 -16.94 -67.61 75.01
N GLY A 13 -15.87 -68.41 75.12
CA GLY A 13 -15.64 -69.23 76.31
C GLY A 13 -15.37 -68.36 77.54
N ALA A 14 -15.42 -68.95 78.74
CA ALA A 14 -15.19 -68.25 80.00
C ALA A 14 -13.72 -67.84 80.27
N GLU A 15 -12.82 -68.05 79.31
CA GLU A 15 -11.40 -67.66 79.42
C GLU A 15 -11.17 -66.19 79.06
N LEU A 16 -10.60 -65.44 80.00
CA LEU A 16 -10.41 -63.99 79.89
C LEU A 16 -9.51 -63.59 78.70
N VAL A 17 -8.48 -64.39 78.39
CA VAL A 17 -7.56 -64.14 77.25
C VAL A 17 -8.28 -64.30 75.91
N GLN A 18 -9.12 -65.33 75.77
CA GLN A 18 -9.90 -65.56 74.57
C GLN A 18 -10.94 -64.46 74.34
N GLY A 19 -11.60 -64.01 75.41
CA GLY A 19 -12.51 -62.87 75.36
C GLY A 19 -11.82 -61.59 74.89
N LEU A 20 -10.61 -61.29 75.38
CA LEU A 20 -9.83 -60.12 74.98
C LEU A 20 -9.42 -60.18 73.49
N ILE A 21 -8.91 -61.31 73.01
CA ILE A 21 -8.49 -61.47 71.60
C ILE A 21 -9.70 -61.35 70.67
N GLY A 22 -10.84 -61.93 71.03
CA GLY A 22 -12.08 -61.78 70.28
C GLY A 22 -12.62 -60.36 70.25
N ALA A 23 -12.62 -59.67 71.39
CA ALA A 23 -13.04 -58.29 71.47
C ALA A 23 -12.14 -57.40 70.61
N LEU A 24 -10.82 -57.65 70.61
CA LEU A 24 -9.86 -56.96 69.75
C LEU A 24 -10.15 -57.20 68.27
N MET A 25 -10.37 -58.46 67.85
CA MET A 25 -10.73 -58.79 66.46
C MET A 25 -12.04 -58.14 66.03
N LEU A 26 -13.07 -58.18 66.88
CA LEU A 26 -14.36 -57.58 66.61
C LEU A 26 -14.26 -56.06 66.51
N LEU A 27 -13.44 -55.43 67.37
CA LEU A 27 -13.16 -53.99 67.29
C LEU A 27 -12.45 -53.64 65.98
N MET A 28 -11.41 -54.37 65.59
CA MET A 28 -10.68 -54.14 64.34
C MET A 28 -11.57 -54.36 63.10
N PHE A 29 -12.43 -55.39 63.14
CA PHE A 29 -13.41 -55.66 62.09
C PHE A 29 -14.43 -54.51 61.98
N ALA A 30 -15.01 -54.08 63.11
CA ALA A 30 -15.99 -53.00 63.16
C ALA A 30 -15.38 -51.65 62.75
N SER A 31 -14.18 -51.33 63.22
CA SER A 31 -13.51 -50.06 62.92
C SER A 31 -13.13 -49.95 61.44
N THR A 32 -12.64 -51.04 60.84
CA THR A 32 -12.26 -51.07 59.42
C THR A 32 -13.50 -51.00 58.53
N SER A 33 -14.55 -51.78 58.86
CA SER A 33 -15.80 -51.78 58.11
C SER A 33 -16.52 -50.43 58.18
N TYR A 34 -16.59 -49.82 59.37
CA TYR A 34 -17.16 -48.49 59.56
C TYR A 34 -16.32 -47.40 58.85
N GLY A 35 -14.99 -47.51 58.92
CA GLY A 35 -14.07 -46.59 58.26
C GLY A 35 -14.28 -46.54 56.75
N VAL A 36 -14.43 -47.69 56.09
CA VAL A 36 -14.70 -47.76 54.65
C VAL A 36 -16.11 -47.26 54.33
N TRP A 37 -17.12 -47.66 55.08
CA TRP A 37 -18.50 -47.20 54.86
C TRP A 37 -18.64 -45.67 54.95
N ARG A 38 -17.89 -45.05 55.87
CA ARG A 38 -17.88 -43.59 56.05
C ARG A 38 -17.04 -42.86 55.00
N ASN A 39 -15.85 -43.37 54.69
CA ASN A 39 -14.85 -42.61 53.92
C ASN A 39 -14.82 -42.93 52.43
N ALA A 40 -15.37 -44.06 51.96
CA ALA A 40 -15.42 -44.43 50.53
C ALA A 40 -16.55 -43.69 49.78
N ARG A 41 -16.47 -42.36 49.77
CA ARG A 41 -17.45 -41.46 49.14
C ARG A 41 -16.75 -40.42 48.23
N PRO A 42 -17.41 -39.94 47.17
CA PRO A 42 -16.87 -38.92 46.27
C PRO A 42 -16.37 -37.65 46.95
N HIS A 43 -17.00 -37.22 48.04
CA HIS A 43 -16.58 -36.04 48.79
C HIS A 43 -15.19 -36.20 49.41
N THR A 44 -14.93 -37.35 50.05
CA THR A 44 -13.63 -37.65 50.65
C THR A 44 -12.52 -37.72 49.60
N TRP A 45 -12.83 -38.30 48.44
CA TRP A 45 -11.93 -38.37 47.30
C TRP A 45 -11.58 -36.98 46.76
N GLN A 46 -12.57 -36.10 46.65
CA GLN A 46 -12.38 -34.71 46.25
C GLN A 46 -11.54 -33.91 47.26
N ASP A 47 -11.78 -34.08 48.56
CA ASP A 47 -11.00 -33.43 49.61
C ASP A 47 -9.53 -33.87 49.58
N ASN A 48 -9.28 -35.17 49.41
CA ASN A 48 -7.92 -35.71 49.29
C ASN A 48 -7.22 -35.19 48.03
N TRP A 49 -7.94 -35.11 46.90
CA TRP A 49 -7.45 -34.53 45.66
C TRP A 49 -7.05 -33.05 45.85
N GLN A 50 -7.92 -32.24 46.45
CA GLN A 50 -7.67 -30.81 46.68
C GLN A 50 -6.54 -30.55 47.68
N ARG A 51 -6.47 -31.33 48.76
CA ARG A 51 -5.36 -31.25 49.72
C ARG A 51 -4.02 -31.56 49.07
N ARG A 52 -3.98 -32.51 48.14
CA ARG A 52 -2.76 -32.84 47.38
C ARG A 52 -2.39 -31.73 46.40
N ALA A 53 -3.37 -31.18 45.67
CA ALA A 53 -3.17 -30.04 44.76
C ALA A 53 -2.63 -28.80 45.51
N ALA A 54 -3.11 -28.54 46.74
CA ALA A 54 -2.65 -27.44 47.58
C ALA A 54 -1.26 -27.68 48.21
N SER A 55 -0.83 -28.94 48.35
CA SER A 55 0.45 -29.30 48.99
C SER A 55 1.69 -29.09 48.13
N GLY A 56 1.56 -28.56 46.91
CA GLY A 56 2.65 -27.95 46.13
C GLY A 56 3.82 -28.85 45.69
N GLY A 57 3.88 -30.12 46.08
CA GLY A 57 4.98 -31.01 45.70
C GLY A 57 4.67 -31.74 44.39
N ASP A 58 5.36 -31.38 43.30
CA ASP A 58 5.65 -32.04 41.99
C ASP A 58 4.55 -32.87 41.26
N ALA A 59 3.44 -33.17 41.91
CA ALA A 59 2.31 -33.93 41.40
C ALA A 59 1.22 -33.03 40.80
N ALA A 60 1.34 -31.70 40.97
CA ALA A 60 0.48 -30.73 40.28
C ALA A 60 0.91 -30.52 38.81
N GLU A 61 2.17 -30.83 38.48
CA GLU A 61 2.75 -30.66 37.14
C GLU A 61 3.02 -31.99 36.42
N ALA A 62 3.21 -33.08 37.17
CA ALA A 62 3.12 -34.43 36.62
C ALA A 62 1.64 -34.80 36.45
N ALA A 63 1.08 -34.52 35.27
CA ALA A 63 -0.17 -35.16 34.86
C ALA A 63 -0.03 -36.67 35.12
N PRO A 64 -0.82 -37.26 36.03
CA PRO A 64 -0.67 -38.66 36.38
C PRO A 64 -0.81 -39.50 35.11
N VAL A 65 0.24 -40.27 34.81
CA VAL A 65 0.43 -40.96 33.52
C VAL A 65 -0.59 -42.09 33.36
N SER A 66 -1.19 -42.56 34.47
CA SER A 66 -2.23 -43.59 34.44
C SER A 66 -3.39 -43.32 35.41
N LEU A 67 -4.59 -43.77 35.01
CA LEU A 67 -5.81 -43.72 35.82
C LEU A 67 -5.67 -44.52 37.15
N ALA A 68 -4.83 -45.55 37.16
CA ALA A 68 -4.56 -46.38 38.33
C ALA A 68 -3.77 -45.61 39.40
N GLU A 69 -2.75 -44.85 39.00
CA GLU A 69 -1.99 -43.99 39.92
C GLU A 69 -2.86 -42.88 40.49
N MET A 70 -3.75 -42.28 39.68
CA MET A 70 -4.74 -41.30 40.19
C MET A 70 -5.64 -41.91 41.26
N SER A 71 -6.10 -43.13 41.02
CA SER A 71 -7.00 -43.86 41.92
C SER A 71 -6.31 -44.17 43.26
N ASP A 72 -5.07 -44.66 43.26
CA ASP A 72 -4.35 -44.98 44.50
C ASP A 72 -3.99 -43.73 45.32
N VAL A 73 -3.71 -42.60 44.66
CA VAL A 73 -3.38 -41.33 45.34
C VAL A 73 -4.60 -40.74 46.05
N VAL A 74 -5.80 -40.98 45.54
CA VAL A 74 -7.06 -40.44 46.09
C VAL A 74 -7.66 -41.35 47.19
N ALA A 75 -7.18 -42.60 47.27
CA ALA A 75 -7.64 -43.62 48.20
C ALA A 75 -7.54 -43.17 49.67
N SER A 76 -8.60 -43.42 50.44
CA SER A 76 -8.61 -43.08 51.86
C SER A 76 -7.76 -44.06 52.70
N ARG A 77 -7.26 -43.63 53.86
CA ARG A 77 -6.50 -44.53 54.77
C ARG A 77 -7.31 -45.76 55.21
N ALA A 78 -8.64 -45.63 55.31
CA ALA A 78 -9.52 -46.74 55.64
C ALA A 78 -9.66 -47.74 54.49
N GLU A 79 -9.65 -47.27 53.24
CA GLU A 79 -9.60 -48.14 52.05
C GLU A 79 -8.27 -48.90 52.01
N LYS A 80 -7.13 -48.24 52.23
CA LYS A 80 -5.84 -48.95 52.27
C LYS A 80 -5.76 -49.97 53.42
N ALA A 81 -6.43 -49.68 54.55
CA ALA A 81 -6.51 -50.62 55.66
C ALA A 81 -7.35 -51.86 55.31
N ILE A 82 -8.49 -51.74 54.61
CA ILE A 82 -9.36 -52.89 54.32
C ILE A 82 -8.71 -53.95 53.43
N GLU A 83 -7.71 -53.57 52.63
CA GLU A 83 -6.95 -54.48 51.77
C GLU A 83 -6.00 -55.38 52.59
N VAL A 84 -5.39 -54.81 53.64
CA VAL A 84 -4.35 -55.48 54.46
C VAL A 84 -4.95 -56.16 55.70
N MET A 85 -6.01 -55.60 56.27
CA MET A 85 -6.62 -56.05 57.54
C MET A 85 -7.05 -57.53 57.56
N PRO A 86 -7.63 -58.13 56.51
CA PRO A 86 -7.96 -59.55 56.51
C PRO A 86 -6.75 -60.44 56.84
N GLY A 87 -5.58 -60.12 56.29
CA GLY A 87 -4.34 -60.86 56.59
C GLY A 87 -3.94 -60.72 58.06
N VAL A 88 -4.07 -59.52 58.62
CA VAL A 88 -3.77 -59.26 60.04
C VAL A 88 -4.72 -60.02 60.97
N LEU A 89 -6.02 -60.07 60.66
CA LEU A 89 -7.01 -60.83 61.44
C LEU A 89 -6.74 -62.35 61.41
N LEU A 90 -6.29 -62.87 60.26
CA LEU A 90 -5.91 -64.28 60.14
C LEU A 90 -4.68 -64.61 60.98
N ILE A 91 -3.65 -63.76 60.93
CA ILE A 91 -2.43 -63.92 61.75
C ILE A 91 -2.78 -63.84 63.24
N LEU A 92 -3.65 -62.92 63.65
CA LEU A 92 -4.08 -62.77 65.03
C LEU A 92 -4.89 -63.99 65.52
N GLY A 93 -5.70 -64.60 64.65
CA GLY A 93 -6.43 -65.85 64.96
C GLY A 93 -5.51 -67.04 65.18
N LEU A 94 -4.47 -67.12 64.35
CA LEU A 94 -3.42 -68.13 64.45
C LEU A 94 -2.60 -67.92 65.73
N LEU A 95 -2.21 -66.68 66.04
CA LEU A 95 -1.51 -66.30 67.27
C LEU A 95 -2.31 -66.66 68.53
N GLY A 96 -3.62 -66.39 68.53
CA GLY A 96 -4.49 -66.76 69.65
C GLY A 96 -4.51 -68.25 69.94
N THR A 97 -4.40 -69.07 68.89
CA THR A 97 -4.32 -70.54 69.03
C THR A 97 -2.97 -70.97 69.60
N PHE A 98 -1.87 -70.37 69.15
CA PHE A 98 -0.54 -70.66 69.71
C PHE A 98 -0.43 -70.26 71.18
N LEU A 99 -0.95 -69.09 71.54
CA LEU A 99 -0.99 -68.62 72.93
C LEU A 99 -1.86 -69.55 73.79
N GLY A 100 -3.04 -69.92 73.27
CA GLY A 100 -3.93 -70.87 73.90
C GLY A 100 -3.24 -72.21 74.16
N LEU A 101 -2.62 -72.81 73.14
CA LEU A 101 -1.86 -74.07 73.27
C LEU A 101 -0.70 -73.94 74.26
N GLY A 102 0.06 -72.84 74.24
CA GLY A 102 1.14 -72.60 75.19
C GLY A 102 0.68 -72.61 76.65
N ILE A 103 -0.45 -71.97 76.95
CA ILE A 103 -1.07 -72.00 78.28
C ILE A 103 -1.55 -73.43 78.63
N ALA A 104 -2.14 -74.16 77.67
CA ALA A 104 -2.59 -75.55 77.89
C ALA A 104 -1.44 -76.48 78.27
N LEU A 105 -0.33 -76.36 77.55
CA LEU A 105 0.87 -77.17 77.80
C LEU A 105 1.49 -76.82 79.15
N ASN A 106 1.50 -75.54 79.53
CA ASN A 106 1.94 -75.10 80.84
C ASN A 106 1.05 -75.69 81.96
N ASP A 107 -0.27 -75.62 81.82
CA ASP A 107 -1.22 -76.17 82.80
C ASP A 107 -1.14 -77.71 82.88
N ALA A 108 -1.00 -78.39 81.74
CA ALA A 108 -0.80 -79.83 81.68
C ALA A 108 0.50 -80.27 82.38
N SER A 109 1.59 -79.50 82.19
CA SER A 109 2.85 -79.75 82.88
C SER A 109 2.73 -79.57 84.41
N ALA A 110 1.95 -78.58 84.86
CA ALA A 110 1.70 -78.33 86.27
C ALA A 110 0.83 -79.43 86.92
N MET A 111 -0.12 -80.01 86.16
CA MET A 111 -0.92 -81.16 86.62
C MET A 111 -0.08 -82.44 86.73
N LEU A 112 0.85 -82.68 85.79
CA LEU A 112 1.76 -83.82 85.83
C LEU A 112 2.84 -83.70 86.91
N SER A 113 3.10 -82.49 87.42
CA SER A 113 4.12 -82.22 88.44
C SER A 113 3.62 -82.36 89.88
N LYS A 114 2.32 -82.61 90.13
CA LYS A 114 1.76 -82.82 91.48
C LYS A 114 1.87 -84.29 91.90
N PRO A 115 2.62 -84.63 92.98
CA PRO A 115 2.67 -86.00 93.49
C PRO A 115 1.38 -86.32 94.25
N GLN A 116 0.66 -87.38 93.89
CA GLN A 116 -0.52 -87.82 94.65
C GLN A 116 -0.58 -89.35 94.81
N PRO A 117 -0.79 -89.88 96.04
CA PRO A 117 -0.68 -91.30 96.33
C PRO A 117 -2.01 -92.05 96.11
N ASP A 118 -1.88 -93.28 95.62
CA ASP A 118 -2.83 -94.40 95.61
C ASP A 118 -4.07 -94.37 94.69
N SER A 119 -4.57 -95.57 94.43
CA SER A 119 -5.34 -96.14 93.31
C SER A 119 -6.64 -95.44 92.83
N ALA A 120 -6.99 -94.27 93.35
CA ALA A 120 -7.92 -93.32 92.69
C ALA A 120 -7.23 -92.51 91.56
N ALA A 121 -5.91 -92.65 91.44
CA ALA A 121 -5.04 -91.90 90.55
C ALA A 121 -5.37 -92.03 89.05
N MET A 122 -5.81 -93.19 88.58
CA MET A 122 -6.03 -93.43 87.14
C MET A 122 -7.30 -92.74 86.61
N ALA A 123 -8.35 -92.67 87.43
CA ALA A 123 -9.58 -91.93 87.09
C ALA A 123 -9.33 -90.42 87.07
N GLY A 124 -8.53 -89.90 88.02
CA GLY A 124 -8.13 -88.49 88.06
C GLY A 124 -7.22 -88.09 86.88
N THR A 125 -6.30 -88.96 86.44
CA THR A 125 -5.50 -88.71 85.23
C THR A 125 -6.33 -88.80 83.96
N MET A 126 -7.25 -89.77 83.84
CA MET A 126 -8.18 -89.82 82.71
C MET A 126 -9.10 -88.60 82.68
N GLN A 127 -9.60 -88.13 83.83
CA GLN A 127 -10.39 -86.91 83.91
C GLN A 127 -9.57 -85.66 83.57
N GLY A 128 -8.29 -85.61 83.97
CA GLY A 128 -7.35 -84.54 83.59
C GLY A 128 -7.05 -84.53 82.09
N LEU A 129 -6.88 -85.69 81.45
CA LEU A 129 -6.70 -85.81 80.00
C LEU A 129 -7.96 -85.44 79.23
N THR A 130 -9.15 -85.84 79.71
CA THR A 130 -10.43 -85.42 79.12
C THR A 130 -10.65 -83.91 79.25
N HIS A 131 -10.32 -83.33 80.40
CA HIS A 131 -10.36 -81.88 80.60
C HIS A 131 -9.33 -81.13 79.73
N MET A 132 -8.15 -81.74 79.50
CA MET A 132 -7.15 -81.22 78.57
C MET A 132 -7.62 -81.30 77.10
N MET A 133 -8.33 -82.38 76.72
CA MET A 133 -8.97 -82.50 75.42
C MET A 133 -10.10 -81.49 75.23
N GLU A 134 -10.89 -81.22 76.27
CA GLU A 134 -11.94 -80.20 76.22
C GLU A 134 -11.35 -78.78 76.09
N GLY A 135 -10.23 -78.52 76.78
CA GLY A 135 -9.47 -77.26 76.69
C GLY A 135 -8.76 -77.05 75.34
N LEU A 136 -8.48 -78.11 74.56
CA LEU A 136 -7.97 -77.97 73.19
C LEU A 136 -9.01 -77.33 72.26
N GLY A 137 -10.28 -77.70 72.40
CA GLY A 137 -11.36 -77.18 71.55
C GLY A 137 -11.61 -75.68 71.72
N THR A 138 -11.49 -75.15 72.93
CA THR A 138 -11.65 -73.70 73.21
C THR A 138 -10.51 -72.87 72.61
N LYS A 139 -9.30 -73.45 72.49
CA LYS A 139 -8.11 -72.80 71.89
C LYS A 139 -8.18 -72.70 70.38
N PHE A 140 -8.91 -73.62 69.73
CA PHE A 140 -9.19 -73.52 68.28
C PHE A 140 -10.28 -72.49 67.93
N ARG A 141 -11.14 -72.10 68.88
CA ARG A 141 -12.21 -71.10 68.62
C ARG A 141 -11.66 -69.72 68.28
N THR A 142 -10.51 -69.30 68.81
CA THR A 142 -9.86 -68.02 68.43
C THR A 142 -9.39 -68.02 66.97
N SER A 143 -8.94 -69.17 66.46
CA SER A 143 -8.64 -69.35 65.03
C SER A 143 -9.91 -69.26 64.19
N ALA A 144 -10.98 -69.91 64.65
CA ALA A 144 -12.28 -69.88 63.97
C ALA A 144 -12.82 -68.45 63.85
N TRP A 145 -12.64 -67.61 64.88
CA TRP A 145 -12.97 -66.19 64.81
C TRP A 145 -12.09 -65.42 63.83
N GLY A 146 -10.77 -65.67 63.82
CA GLY A 146 -9.86 -65.05 62.85
C GLY A 146 -10.23 -65.37 61.40
N ILE A 147 -10.56 -66.62 61.11
CA ILE A 147 -11.02 -67.07 59.79
C ILE A 147 -12.40 -66.51 59.46
N LEU A 148 -13.33 -66.49 60.43
CA LEU A 148 -14.67 -65.96 60.22
C LEU A 148 -14.62 -64.47 59.87
N PHE A 149 -13.91 -63.66 60.66
CA PHE A 149 -13.81 -62.22 60.38
C PHE A 149 -12.98 -61.94 59.13
N PHE A 150 -11.97 -62.76 58.80
CA PHE A 150 -11.27 -62.71 57.51
C PHE A 150 -12.24 -62.87 56.33
N LEU A 151 -13.07 -63.91 56.35
CA LEU A 151 -14.04 -64.19 55.30
C LEU A 151 -15.10 -63.09 55.22
N LEU A 152 -15.65 -62.65 56.36
CA LEU A 152 -16.63 -61.57 56.41
C LEU A 152 -16.07 -60.27 55.85
N LEU A 153 -14.86 -59.90 56.22
CA LEU A 153 -14.22 -58.67 55.75
C LEU A 153 -13.90 -58.75 54.25
N LYS A 154 -13.46 -59.91 53.74
CA LYS A 154 -13.28 -60.14 52.29
C LYS A 154 -14.59 -60.03 51.52
N VAL A 155 -15.68 -60.63 52.02
CA VAL A 155 -17.01 -60.52 51.41
C VAL A 155 -17.45 -59.05 51.38
N ILE A 156 -17.34 -58.33 52.49
CA ILE A 156 -17.68 -56.90 52.56
C ILE A 156 -16.82 -56.10 51.56
N SER A 157 -15.51 -56.33 51.50
CA SER A 157 -14.62 -55.63 50.57
C SER A 157 -15.05 -55.82 49.11
N THR A 158 -15.38 -57.05 48.71
CA THR A 158 -15.85 -57.38 47.36
C THR A 158 -17.21 -56.74 47.06
N PHE A 159 -18.16 -56.79 48.00
CA PHE A 159 -19.49 -56.18 47.80
C PHE A 159 -19.44 -54.64 47.76
N THR A 160 -18.50 -54.01 48.46
CA THR A 160 -18.43 -52.55 48.52
C THR A 160 -17.91 -51.93 47.20
N ARG A 161 -17.22 -52.70 46.35
CA ARG A 161 -16.65 -52.32 45.02
C ARG A 161 -16.10 -50.88 45.00
N HIS A 162 -15.37 -50.51 46.05
CA HIS A 162 -14.94 -49.13 46.27
C HIS A 162 -13.86 -48.71 45.27
N GLU A 163 -13.00 -49.63 44.82
CA GLU A 163 -11.99 -49.41 43.79
C GLU A 163 -12.60 -49.02 42.44
N GLU A 164 -13.65 -49.73 41.98
CA GLU A 164 -14.36 -49.39 40.74
C GLU A 164 -15.04 -48.03 40.81
N ARG A 165 -15.69 -47.71 41.94
CA ARG A 165 -16.33 -46.41 42.14
C ARG A 165 -15.31 -45.27 42.14
N ARG A 166 -14.13 -45.50 42.72
CA ARG A 166 -13.02 -44.54 42.73
C ARG A 166 -12.42 -44.35 41.34
N LEU A 167 -12.22 -45.42 40.58
CA LEU A 167 -11.74 -45.36 39.18
C LEU A 167 -12.73 -44.61 38.27
N ASN A 168 -14.02 -44.88 38.40
CA ASN A 168 -15.07 -44.18 37.65
C ASN A 168 -15.14 -42.69 38.03
N TRP A 169 -14.91 -42.35 39.29
CA TRP A 169 -14.81 -40.96 39.71
C TRP A 169 -13.56 -40.29 39.12
N CYS A 170 -12.41 -40.96 39.14
CA CYS A 170 -11.16 -40.45 38.56
C CYS A 170 -11.29 -40.21 37.04
N SER A 171 -11.95 -41.12 36.32
CA SER A 171 -12.14 -40.98 34.87
C SER A 171 -13.09 -39.83 34.53
N ALA A 172 -14.18 -39.68 35.30
CA ALA A 172 -15.07 -38.53 35.19
C ALA A 172 -14.33 -37.22 35.47
N LYS A 173 -13.48 -37.19 36.50
CA LYS A 173 -12.70 -36.00 36.87
C LYS A 173 -11.64 -35.65 35.83
N LEU A 174 -10.96 -36.65 35.26
CA LEU A 174 -10.00 -36.46 34.17
C LEU A 174 -10.68 -35.89 32.92
N ASN A 175 -11.84 -36.44 32.55
CA ASN A 175 -12.62 -35.93 31.42
C ASN A 175 -13.07 -34.47 31.65
N GLU A 176 -13.48 -34.12 32.87
CA GLU A 176 -13.83 -32.74 33.23
C GLU A 176 -12.64 -31.78 33.08
N ILE A 177 -11.45 -32.17 33.56
CA ILE A 177 -10.22 -31.38 33.40
C ILE A 177 -9.86 -31.21 31.92
N LEU A 178 -9.91 -32.29 31.13
CA LEU A 178 -9.65 -32.25 29.69
C LEU A 178 -10.66 -31.39 28.94
N GLN A 179 -11.95 -31.44 29.31
CA GLN A 179 -12.98 -30.58 28.71
C GLN A 179 -12.74 -29.11 29.04
N ARG A 180 -12.40 -28.76 30.29
CA ARG A 180 -12.05 -27.39 30.67
C ARG A 180 -10.82 -26.88 29.92
N ALA A 181 -9.80 -27.74 29.76
CA ALA A 181 -8.60 -27.40 28.98
C ALA A 181 -8.92 -27.15 27.50
N ARG A 182 -9.78 -27.98 26.90
CA ARG A 182 -10.26 -27.79 25.51
C ARG A 182 -11.09 -26.52 25.34
N GLN A 183 -12.01 -26.22 26.27
CA GLN A 183 -12.81 -24.99 26.23
C GLN A 183 -11.94 -23.74 26.36
N ALA A 184 -10.96 -23.73 27.28
CA ALA A 184 -10.03 -22.63 27.42
C ALA A 184 -9.14 -22.42 26.17
N SER A 185 -8.79 -23.50 25.47
CA SER A 185 -8.09 -23.42 24.18
C SER A 185 -9.00 -22.86 23.08
N GLY A 186 -10.24 -23.34 22.98
CA GLY A 186 -11.21 -22.86 21.99
C GLY A 186 -11.57 -21.39 22.17
N GLU A 187 -11.73 -20.92 23.42
CA GLU A 187 -11.96 -19.50 23.70
C GLU A 187 -10.77 -18.61 23.35
N ARG A 188 -9.53 -19.10 23.51
CA ARG A 188 -8.33 -18.38 23.05
C ARG A 188 -8.31 -18.27 21.53
N ASP A 189 -8.65 -19.34 20.83
CA ASP A 189 -8.68 -19.35 19.37
C ASP A 189 -9.79 -18.42 18.83
N SER A 190 -10.98 -18.42 19.43
CA SER A 190 -12.05 -17.48 19.09
C SER A 190 -11.68 -16.02 19.39
N ARG A 191 -11.07 -15.74 20.56
CA ARG A 191 -10.60 -14.38 20.87
C ARG A 191 -9.49 -13.91 19.93
N MET A 192 -8.61 -14.82 19.50
CA MET A 192 -7.57 -14.50 18.53
C MET A 192 -8.17 -14.24 17.15
N GLN A 193 -9.18 -15.01 16.73
CA GLN A 193 -9.96 -14.73 15.52
C GLN A 193 -10.69 -13.39 15.60
N ASP A 194 -11.41 -13.09 16.67
CA ASP A 194 -12.12 -11.82 16.85
C ASP A 194 -11.16 -10.62 16.85
N SER A 195 -9.99 -10.77 17.50
CA SER A 195 -8.95 -9.75 17.46
C SER A 195 -8.36 -9.57 16.06
N MET A 196 -8.19 -10.66 15.28
CA MET A 196 -7.76 -10.59 13.88
C MET A 196 -8.80 -9.91 13.00
N ILE A 197 -10.09 -10.21 13.18
CA ILE A 197 -11.20 -9.58 12.45
C ILE A 197 -11.25 -8.09 12.74
N GLN A 198 -11.15 -7.68 14.01
CA GLN A 198 -11.11 -6.26 14.39
C GLN A 198 -9.85 -5.56 13.85
N ALA A 199 -8.70 -6.22 13.85
CA ALA A 199 -7.49 -5.69 13.23
C ALA A 199 -7.70 -5.48 11.72
N MET A 200 -8.25 -6.46 11.00
CA MET A 200 -8.57 -6.32 9.57
C MET A 200 -9.62 -5.25 9.30
N GLU A 201 -10.65 -5.10 10.14
CA GLU A 201 -11.65 -4.05 9.99
C GLU A 201 -11.03 -2.66 10.23
N SER A 202 -10.13 -2.54 11.20
CA SER A 202 -9.39 -1.29 11.45
C SER A 202 -8.45 -0.96 10.30
N ILE A 203 -7.76 -1.95 9.73
CA ILE A 203 -6.93 -1.80 8.53
C ILE A 203 -7.81 -1.39 7.35
N GLY A 204 -8.98 -2.02 7.18
CA GLY A 204 -9.95 -1.68 6.15
C GLY A 204 -10.46 -0.24 6.27
N LYS A 205 -10.79 0.23 7.49
CA LYS A 205 -11.18 1.63 7.75
C LYS A 205 -10.04 2.61 7.52
N GLN A 206 -8.83 2.28 7.97
CA GLN A 206 -7.64 3.12 7.73
C GLN A 206 -7.31 3.18 6.24
N PHE A 207 -7.43 2.06 5.52
CA PHE A 207 -7.20 1.98 4.08
C PHE A 207 -8.28 2.75 3.30
N ALA A 208 -9.56 2.62 3.66
CA ALA A 208 -10.64 3.39 3.05
C ALA A 208 -10.50 4.90 3.32
N THR A 209 -10.04 5.29 4.51
CA THR A 209 -9.79 6.69 4.87
C THR A 209 -8.55 7.22 4.13
N ALA A 210 -7.48 6.43 4.03
CA ALA A 210 -6.27 6.77 3.28
C ALA A 210 -6.55 6.89 1.78
N ILE A 211 -7.29 5.95 1.19
CA ILE A 211 -7.74 6.03 -0.20
C ILE A 211 -8.67 7.23 -0.39
N GLY A 212 -9.60 7.48 0.52
CA GLY A 212 -10.51 8.63 0.46
C GLY A 212 -9.77 9.97 0.51
N ALA A 213 -8.79 10.09 1.40
CA ALA A 213 -7.91 11.25 1.47
C ALA A 213 -7.05 11.39 0.20
N GLN A 214 -6.47 10.29 -0.30
CA GLN A 214 -5.64 10.28 -1.50
C GLN A 214 -6.47 10.57 -2.77
N THR A 215 -7.72 10.09 -2.86
CA THR A 215 -8.63 10.42 -3.98
C THR A 215 -9.09 11.86 -3.93
N ALA A 216 -9.40 12.41 -2.74
CA ALA A 216 -9.70 13.84 -2.60
C ALA A 216 -8.48 14.72 -2.95
N GLU A 217 -7.28 14.31 -2.55
CA GLU A 217 -6.02 15.00 -2.85
C GLU A 217 -5.64 14.92 -4.33
N LEU A 218 -6.04 13.86 -5.05
CA LEU A 218 -5.89 13.73 -6.51
C LEU A 218 -6.98 14.45 -7.31
N GLN A 219 -8.16 14.68 -6.75
CA GLN A 219 -9.30 15.27 -7.47
C GLN A 219 -9.09 16.77 -7.76
N VAL A 220 -8.50 17.50 -6.82
CA VAL A 220 -8.16 18.93 -6.98
C VAL A 220 -7.13 19.16 -8.10
N PRO A 221 -5.97 18.46 -8.15
CA PRO A 221 -5.03 18.61 -9.23
C PRO A 221 -5.57 18.09 -10.57
N LEU A 222 -6.42 17.05 -10.59
CA LEU A 222 -7.05 16.61 -11.85
C LEU A 222 -8.00 17.68 -12.43
N GLN A 223 -8.78 18.35 -11.59
CA GLN A 223 -9.61 19.48 -12.03
C GLN A 223 -8.77 20.69 -12.45
N ALA A 224 -7.68 20.97 -11.75
CA ALA A 224 -6.76 22.04 -12.12
C ALA A 224 -6.10 21.76 -13.49
N VAL A 225 -5.68 20.51 -13.73
CA VAL A 225 -5.16 20.06 -15.01
C VAL A 225 -6.25 20.12 -16.08
N ALA A 226 -7.47 19.63 -15.83
CA ALA A 226 -8.56 19.71 -16.80
C ALA A 226 -8.90 21.16 -17.19
N LYS A 227 -8.89 22.09 -16.23
CA LYS A 227 -9.15 23.52 -16.46
C LYS A 227 -7.99 24.20 -17.18
N ALA A 228 -6.75 23.83 -16.87
CA ALA A 228 -5.57 24.28 -17.59
C ALA A 228 -5.55 23.76 -19.03
N THR A 229 -5.91 22.50 -19.26
CA THR A 229 -6.02 21.88 -20.58
C THR A 229 -7.15 22.49 -21.41
N ALA A 230 -8.29 22.81 -20.78
CA ALA A 230 -9.36 23.56 -21.46
C ALA A 230 -8.89 24.96 -21.88
N GLY A 231 -8.15 25.65 -21.00
CA GLY A 231 -7.57 26.96 -21.28
C GLY A 231 -6.49 26.95 -22.38
N THR A 232 -5.67 25.91 -22.45
CA THR A 232 -4.70 25.76 -23.55
C THR A 232 -5.38 25.43 -24.87
N VAL A 233 -6.45 24.63 -24.87
CA VAL A 233 -7.22 24.34 -26.08
C VAL A 233 -7.89 25.60 -26.64
N THR A 234 -8.47 26.47 -25.80
CA THR A 234 -9.01 27.76 -26.26
C THR A 234 -7.90 28.69 -26.76
N ALA A 235 -6.76 28.77 -26.08
CA ALA A 235 -5.63 29.58 -26.56
C ALA A 235 -5.09 29.08 -27.91
N ILE A 236 -5.03 27.76 -28.13
CA ILE A 236 -4.64 27.17 -29.42
C ILE A 236 -5.66 27.50 -30.51
N ALA A 237 -6.96 27.47 -30.20
CA ALA A 237 -8.01 27.86 -31.14
C ALA A 237 -7.88 29.34 -31.55
N GLU A 238 -7.64 30.25 -30.59
CA GLU A 238 -7.41 31.67 -30.86
C GLU A 238 -6.16 31.92 -31.72
N ILE A 239 -5.06 31.21 -31.42
CA ILE A 239 -3.83 31.29 -32.23
C ILE A 239 -4.09 30.79 -33.66
N ARG A 240 -4.82 29.69 -33.82
CA ARG A 240 -5.18 29.15 -35.14
C ARG A 240 -6.02 30.16 -35.93
N ASP A 241 -7.03 30.75 -35.30
CA ASP A 241 -7.92 31.69 -35.98
C ASP A 241 -7.18 32.98 -36.36
N SER A 242 -6.27 33.46 -35.50
CA SER A 242 -5.34 34.55 -35.83
C SER A 242 -4.38 34.20 -36.97
N ALA A 243 -3.83 32.98 -36.99
CA ALA A 243 -2.93 32.52 -38.05
C ALA A 243 -3.65 32.43 -39.40
N VAL A 244 -4.90 31.97 -39.41
CA VAL A 244 -5.75 31.96 -40.61
C VAL A 244 -6.01 33.38 -41.12
N ALA A 245 -6.29 34.34 -40.22
CA ALA A 245 -6.47 35.75 -40.58
C ALA A 245 -5.19 36.37 -41.16
N GLN A 246 -4.02 36.08 -40.58
CA GLN A 246 -2.73 36.54 -41.10
C GLN A 246 -2.44 35.95 -42.49
N LEU A 247 -2.76 34.68 -42.72
CA LEU A 247 -2.56 34.02 -44.01
C LEU A 247 -3.48 34.62 -45.09
N ALA A 248 -4.71 35.01 -44.74
CA ALA A 248 -5.61 35.72 -45.64
C ALA A 248 -5.07 37.10 -46.03
N SER A 249 -4.63 37.89 -45.04
CA SER A 249 -4.01 39.21 -45.27
C SER A 249 -2.72 39.12 -46.11
N ALA A 250 -1.86 38.14 -45.83
CA ALA A 250 -0.65 37.90 -46.62
C ALA A 250 -0.97 37.59 -48.10
N LYS A 251 -2.05 36.84 -48.34
CA LYS A 251 -2.51 36.50 -49.70
C LYS A 251 -3.03 37.73 -50.44
N GLU A 252 -3.75 38.62 -49.77
CA GLU A 252 -4.19 39.90 -50.34
C GLU A 252 -3.00 40.82 -50.65
N MET A 253 -2.03 40.91 -49.74
CA MET A 253 -0.80 41.66 -49.96
C MET A 253 -0.01 41.14 -51.17
N GLN A 254 0.12 39.81 -51.31
CA GLN A 254 0.79 39.21 -52.46
C GLN A 254 0.07 39.53 -53.77
N LEU A 255 -1.27 39.54 -53.77
CA LEU A 255 -2.07 39.94 -54.93
C LEU A 255 -1.89 41.43 -55.27
N ALA A 256 -1.85 42.30 -54.26
CA ALA A 256 -1.61 43.73 -54.44
C ALA A 256 -0.19 44.01 -54.98
N VAL A 257 0.83 43.32 -54.46
CA VAL A 257 2.21 43.39 -54.95
C VAL A 257 2.29 42.95 -56.40
N LYS A 258 1.61 41.85 -56.77
CA LYS A 258 1.55 41.36 -58.16
C LYS A 258 0.92 42.40 -59.10
N LYS A 259 -0.23 42.96 -58.73
CA LYS A 259 -0.88 44.03 -59.51
C LYS A 259 0.00 45.28 -59.64
N THR A 260 0.76 45.61 -58.60
CA THR A 260 1.70 46.74 -58.61
C THR A 260 2.87 46.47 -59.56
N GLN A 261 3.42 45.25 -59.57
CA GLN A 261 4.44 44.84 -60.54
C GLN A 261 3.92 44.95 -61.98
N GLU A 262 2.73 44.43 -62.26
CA GLU A 262 2.10 44.50 -63.59
C GLU A 262 1.87 45.96 -64.03
N ALA A 263 1.39 46.82 -63.13
CA ALA A 263 1.20 48.24 -63.40
C ALA A 263 2.52 48.98 -63.64
N MET A 264 3.58 48.65 -62.89
CA MET A 264 4.91 49.22 -63.06
C MET A 264 5.53 48.80 -64.40
N GLU A 265 5.37 47.54 -64.78
CA GLU A 265 5.83 47.03 -66.08
C GLU A 265 5.13 47.76 -67.24
N HIS A 266 3.81 47.94 -67.14
CA HIS A 266 3.04 48.71 -68.11
C HIS A 266 3.45 50.20 -68.14
N PHE A 267 3.72 50.82 -66.98
CA PHE A 267 4.21 52.19 -66.90
C PHE A 267 5.57 52.35 -67.57
N VAL A 268 6.52 51.44 -67.30
CA VAL A 268 7.85 51.47 -67.91
C VAL A 268 7.75 51.31 -69.43
N GLN A 269 6.93 50.38 -69.93
CA GLN A 269 6.71 50.20 -71.37
C GLN A 269 6.06 51.44 -72.02
N ALA A 270 5.03 52.02 -71.38
CA ALA A 270 4.38 53.23 -71.88
C ALA A 270 5.34 54.42 -71.89
N ASN A 271 6.19 54.54 -70.88
CA ASN A 271 7.19 55.60 -70.80
C ASN A 271 8.30 55.43 -71.84
N ASP A 272 8.74 54.19 -72.11
CA ASP A 272 9.70 53.91 -73.20
C ASP A 272 9.12 54.31 -74.57
N ALA A 273 7.87 53.94 -74.85
CA ALA A 273 7.17 54.35 -76.06
C ALA A 273 7.06 55.88 -76.18
N ASN A 274 6.79 56.57 -75.07
CA ASN A 274 6.69 58.03 -75.05
C ASN A 274 8.06 58.70 -75.29
N ILE A 275 9.14 58.17 -74.71
CA ILE A 275 10.51 58.64 -74.95
C ILE A 275 10.89 58.45 -76.43
N GLN A 276 10.54 57.32 -77.03
CA GLN A 276 10.77 57.07 -78.47
C GLN A 276 9.99 58.07 -79.33
N ALA A 277 8.70 58.31 -79.02
CA ALA A 277 7.89 59.28 -79.73
C ALA A 277 8.43 60.72 -79.60
N MET A 278 8.90 61.11 -78.40
CA MET A 278 9.55 62.41 -78.18
C MET A 278 10.88 62.53 -78.94
N SER A 279 11.69 61.48 -78.96
CA SER A 279 12.94 61.44 -79.72
C SER A 279 12.67 61.61 -81.23
N GLU A 280 11.65 60.95 -81.75
CA GLU A 280 11.26 61.06 -83.16
C GLU A 280 10.65 62.42 -83.50
N ALA A 281 9.83 62.99 -82.61
CA ALA A 281 9.36 64.36 -82.72
C ALA A 281 10.52 65.36 -82.73
N GLY A 282 11.53 65.16 -81.87
CA GLY A 282 12.77 65.95 -81.85
C GLY A 282 13.54 65.88 -83.17
N LYS A 283 13.66 64.70 -83.78
CA LYS A 283 14.26 64.55 -85.13
C LYS A 283 13.46 65.30 -86.20
N LYS A 284 12.13 65.20 -86.17
CA LYS A 284 11.25 65.93 -87.11
C LYS A 284 11.35 67.45 -86.92
N MET A 285 11.43 67.93 -85.69
CA MET A 285 11.65 69.34 -85.38
C MET A 285 13.00 69.84 -85.88
N ALA A 286 14.08 69.07 -85.67
CA ALA A 286 15.40 69.41 -86.19
C ALA A 286 15.41 69.50 -87.73
N ALA A 287 14.78 68.53 -88.40
CA ALA A 287 14.63 68.56 -89.86
C ALA A 287 13.78 69.76 -90.34
N GLY A 288 12.72 70.10 -89.60
CA GLY A 288 11.91 71.28 -89.85
C GLY A 288 12.71 72.59 -89.74
N ALA A 289 13.53 72.71 -88.69
CA ALA A 289 14.40 73.88 -88.50
C ALA A 289 15.41 74.05 -89.64
N VAL A 290 16.00 72.97 -90.14
CA VAL A 290 16.89 73.00 -91.32
C VAL A 290 16.16 73.49 -92.56
N LYS A 291 14.92 73.02 -92.80
CA LYS A 291 14.11 73.50 -93.94
C LYS A 291 13.78 74.98 -93.83
N VAL A 292 13.44 75.47 -92.63
CA VAL A 292 13.17 76.90 -92.40
C VAL A 292 14.43 77.73 -92.65
N ALA A 293 15.61 77.28 -92.22
CA ALA A 293 16.87 77.95 -92.52
C ALA A 293 17.15 78.00 -94.03
N ALA A 294 16.92 76.91 -94.75
CA ALA A 294 17.07 76.87 -96.22
C ALA A 294 16.08 77.82 -96.93
N SER A 295 14.84 77.92 -96.43
CA SER A 295 13.86 78.88 -96.95
C SER A 295 14.28 80.34 -96.71
N ALA A 296 14.87 80.65 -95.55
CA ALA A 296 15.40 81.98 -95.27
C ALA A 296 16.60 82.35 -96.18
N GLU A 297 17.45 81.38 -96.50
CA GLU A 297 18.56 81.56 -97.46
C GLU A 297 18.07 81.76 -98.90
N ALA A 298 17.07 80.97 -99.32
CA ALA A 298 16.42 81.15 -100.61
C ALA A 298 15.73 82.52 -100.73
N LEU A 299 15.14 83.00 -99.65
CA LEU A 299 14.55 84.34 -99.58
C LEU A 299 15.62 85.43 -99.74
N CYS A 300 16.78 85.31 -99.07
CA CYS A 300 17.89 86.25 -99.26
C CYS A 300 18.36 86.31 -100.72
N LYS A 301 18.55 85.15 -101.37
CA LYS A 301 18.88 85.10 -102.82
C LYS A 301 17.79 85.71 -103.70
N GLY A 302 16.52 85.50 -103.35
CA GLY A 302 15.39 86.14 -104.02
C GLY A 302 15.44 87.66 -103.93
N VAL A 303 15.82 88.20 -102.76
CA VAL A 303 15.99 89.64 -102.54
C VAL A 303 17.18 90.20 -103.34
N ASP A 304 18.33 89.51 -103.41
CA ASP A 304 19.47 89.93 -104.24
C ASP A 304 19.14 89.94 -105.75
N THR A 305 18.35 88.94 -106.18
CA THR A 305 17.89 88.84 -107.58
C THR A 305 16.91 89.95 -107.91
N PHE A 306 16.05 90.31 -106.95
CA PHE A 306 15.14 91.44 -107.07
C PHE A 306 15.89 92.79 -107.14
N GLU A 307 16.94 92.98 -106.34
CA GLU A 307 17.78 94.18 -106.38
C GLU A 307 18.44 94.37 -107.75
N LYS A 308 19.03 93.32 -108.33
CA LYS A 308 19.58 93.34 -109.70
C LYS A 308 18.50 93.57 -110.77
N GLY A 309 17.36 92.89 -110.62
CA GLY A 309 16.22 93.01 -111.53
C GLY A 309 15.68 94.45 -111.58
N ILE A 310 15.61 95.15 -110.45
CA ILE A 310 15.21 96.57 -110.39
C ILE A 310 16.18 97.46 -111.17
N GLY A 311 17.49 97.19 -111.15
CA GLY A 311 18.48 97.97 -111.91
C GLY A 311 18.28 97.90 -113.42
N GLU A 312 17.92 96.73 -113.95
CA GLU A 312 17.61 96.52 -115.37
C GLU A 312 16.23 97.08 -115.74
N VAL A 313 15.26 96.93 -114.83
CA VAL A 313 13.88 97.44 -114.96
C VAL A 313 13.86 98.96 -115.03
N VAL A 314 14.76 99.71 -114.37
CA VAL A 314 14.81 101.19 -114.48
C VAL A 314 15.22 101.68 -115.87
N VAL A 315 16.09 100.94 -116.58
CA VAL A 315 16.49 101.25 -117.96
C VAL A 315 15.41 100.84 -118.96
N GLY A 316 14.74 99.71 -118.70
CA GLY A 316 13.54 99.27 -119.43
C GLY A 316 12.34 100.19 -119.22
N LEU A 317 12.15 100.73 -118.01
CA LEU A 317 11.01 101.55 -117.61
C LEU A 317 10.88 102.79 -118.46
N LYS A 318 11.98 103.43 -118.86
CA LYS A 318 11.92 104.64 -119.70
C LYS A 318 11.30 104.35 -121.08
N ARG A 319 11.49 103.13 -121.59
CA ARG A 319 11.02 102.69 -122.92
C ARG A 319 9.64 102.05 -122.82
N ASP A 320 9.40 101.29 -121.76
CA ASP A 320 8.16 100.53 -121.57
C ASP A 320 7.08 101.34 -120.83
N LEU A 321 7.37 102.47 -120.13
CA LEU A 321 6.34 103.29 -119.45
C LEU A 321 5.28 103.85 -120.41
N SER A 322 5.69 104.25 -121.60
CA SER A 322 4.76 104.83 -122.59
C SER A 322 3.81 103.79 -123.15
N GLN A 323 4.17 102.50 -123.11
CA GLN A 323 3.39 101.40 -123.64
C GLN A 323 2.62 100.67 -122.52
N ASN A 324 3.24 100.49 -121.35
CA ASN A 324 2.63 99.87 -120.19
C ASN A 324 1.60 100.77 -119.47
N ILE A 325 1.59 102.11 -119.61
CA ILE A 325 0.47 102.91 -119.04
C ILE A 325 -0.88 102.52 -119.67
N GLY A 326 -0.88 102.03 -120.91
CA GLY A 326 -2.07 101.46 -121.54
C GLY A 326 -2.43 100.09 -120.95
N ASP A 327 -1.51 99.14 -121.01
CA ASP A 327 -1.79 97.74 -120.66
C ASP A 327 -1.90 97.49 -119.13
N MET A 328 -1.25 98.33 -118.31
CA MET A 328 -1.23 98.22 -116.85
C MET A 328 -2.51 98.70 -116.20
N ASN A 329 -3.27 99.63 -116.82
CA ASN A 329 -4.54 100.06 -116.26
C ASN A 329 -5.55 98.90 -116.16
N ASP A 330 -5.52 97.99 -117.13
CA ASP A 330 -6.47 96.88 -117.21
C ASP A 330 -6.03 95.68 -116.35
N SER A 331 -4.75 95.30 -116.37
CA SER A 331 -4.22 94.24 -115.50
C SER A 331 -4.19 94.59 -114.01
N PHE A 332 -4.07 95.88 -113.65
CA PHE A 332 -4.02 96.31 -112.26
C PHE A 332 -5.38 96.17 -111.57
N GLN A 333 -6.48 96.43 -112.28
CA GLN A 333 -7.82 96.19 -111.75
C GLN A 333 -8.10 94.70 -111.52
N GLU A 334 -7.63 93.82 -112.42
CA GLU A 334 -7.85 92.37 -112.30
C GLU A 334 -6.96 91.73 -111.21
N ASN A 335 -5.68 92.09 -111.14
CA ASN A 335 -4.78 91.59 -110.10
C ASN A 335 -5.15 92.09 -108.68
N LEU A 336 -5.60 93.34 -108.53
CA LEU A 336 -6.11 93.82 -107.25
C LEU A 336 -7.38 93.06 -106.82
N ARG A 337 -8.23 92.67 -107.78
CA ARG A 337 -9.41 91.87 -107.51
C ARG A 337 -9.03 90.45 -107.08
N SER A 338 -8.14 89.75 -107.81
CA SER A 338 -7.66 88.41 -107.42
C SER A 338 -6.90 88.42 -106.10
N MET A 339 -6.02 89.40 -105.85
CA MET A 339 -5.28 89.51 -104.59
C MET A 339 -6.20 89.78 -103.41
N ALA A 340 -7.21 90.63 -103.57
CA ALA A 340 -8.23 90.83 -102.54
C ALA A 340 -9.02 89.54 -102.26
N GLU A 341 -9.30 88.73 -103.30
CA GLU A 341 -10.01 87.45 -103.19
C GLU A 341 -9.15 86.35 -102.53
N GLU A 342 -7.86 86.30 -102.84
CA GLU A 342 -6.88 85.35 -102.32
C GLU A 342 -6.47 85.70 -100.87
N LEU A 343 -6.33 86.99 -100.54
CA LEU A 343 -6.17 87.47 -99.16
C LEU A 343 -7.42 87.21 -98.33
N LYS A 344 -8.62 87.41 -98.89
CA LYS A 344 -9.89 87.06 -98.22
C LYS A 344 -9.96 85.56 -97.95
N SER A 345 -9.60 84.71 -98.92
CA SER A 345 -9.54 83.25 -98.77
C SER A 345 -8.52 82.82 -97.71
N THR A 346 -7.32 83.38 -97.74
CA THR A 346 -6.25 83.08 -96.78
C THR A 346 -6.64 83.51 -95.36
N THR A 347 -7.20 84.71 -95.22
CA THR A 347 -7.69 85.21 -93.93
C THR A 347 -8.82 84.33 -93.38
N ALA A 348 -9.73 83.87 -94.24
CA ALA A 348 -10.78 82.92 -93.87
C ALA A 348 -10.20 81.56 -93.43
N ASN A 349 -9.18 81.04 -94.13
CA ASN A 349 -8.52 79.79 -93.77
C ASN A 349 -7.74 79.90 -92.45
N ILE A 350 -7.05 81.02 -92.20
CA ILE A 350 -6.39 81.29 -90.91
C ILE A 350 -7.41 81.40 -89.80
N SER A 351 -8.51 82.13 -90.00
CA SER A 351 -9.58 82.24 -89.01
C SER A 351 -10.15 80.87 -88.65
N SER A 352 -10.41 80.02 -89.66
CA SER A 352 -10.89 78.65 -89.46
C SER A 352 -9.87 77.77 -88.70
N ALA A 353 -8.58 77.88 -89.02
CA ALA A 353 -7.53 77.17 -88.32
C ALA A 353 -7.39 77.63 -86.85
N VAL A 354 -7.51 78.94 -86.59
CA VAL A 354 -7.48 79.50 -85.24
C VAL A 354 -8.71 79.06 -84.43
N ASP A 355 -9.89 79.03 -85.03
CA ASP A 355 -11.10 78.51 -84.39
C ASP A 355 -10.99 77.01 -84.07
N ALA A 356 -10.44 76.21 -85.00
CA ALA A 356 -10.17 74.79 -84.77
C ALA A 356 -9.14 74.58 -83.63
N LEU A 357 -8.12 75.43 -83.56
CA LEU A 357 -7.09 75.37 -82.52
C LEU A 357 -7.66 75.76 -81.15
N LYS A 358 -8.51 76.79 -81.08
CA LYS A 358 -9.27 77.17 -79.89
C LYS A 358 -10.15 76.02 -79.41
N GLY A 359 -10.83 75.32 -80.31
CA GLY A 359 -11.60 74.11 -79.99
C GLY A 359 -10.74 72.98 -79.42
N SER A 360 -9.61 72.68 -80.06
CA SER A 360 -8.69 71.62 -79.64
C SER A 360 -8.05 71.89 -78.27
N VAL A 361 -7.62 73.13 -78.02
CA VAL A 361 -7.05 73.55 -76.72
C VAL A 361 -8.11 73.48 -75.63
N SER A 362 -9.33 73.95 -75.89
CA SER A 362 -10.44 73.88 -74.93
C SER A 362 -10.78 72.43 -74.55
N LEU A 363 -10.81 71.54 -75.54
CA LEU A 363 -11.07 70.11 -75.33
C LEU A 363 -9.92 69.43 -74.58
N THR A 364 -8.67 69.82 -74.85
CA THR A 364 -7.49 69.32 -74.15
C THR A 364 -7.47 69.79 -72.69
N MET A 365 -7.74 71.06 -72.42
CA MET A 365 -7.81 71.58 -71.05
C MET A 365 -8.96 70.97 -70.25
N GLY A 366 -10.13 70.74 -70.87
CA GLY A 366 -11.22 70.01 -70.22
C GLY A 366 -10.85 68.57 -69.84
N LYS A 367 -10.10 67.86 -70.71
CA LYS A 367 -9.55 66.53 -70.38
C LYS A 367 -8.52 66.57 -69.26
N ILE A 368 -7.67 67.60 -69.22
CA ILE A 368 -6.69 67.80 -68.14
C ILE A 368 -7.42 68.04 -66.82
N GLU A 369 -8.43 68.90 -66.80
CA GLU A 369 -9.26 69.18 -65.61
C GLU A 369 -9.94 67.92 -65.08
N GLN A 370 -10.55 67.13 -65.97
CA GLN A 370 -11.17 65.84 -65.61
C GLN A 370 -10.14 64.84 -65.06
N THR A 371 -8.96 64.76 -65.67
CA THR A 371 -7.89 63.84 -65.25
C THR A 371 -7.32 64.25 -63.89
N MET A 372 -7.11 65.55 -63.66
CA MET A 372 -6.67 66.10 -62.37
C MET A 372 -7.70 65.86 -61.27
N ALA A 373 -8.99 66.03 -61.57
CA ALA A 373 -10.07 65.73 -60.63
C ALA A 373 -10.06 64.24 -60.25
N LYS A 374 -9.93 63.34 -61.23
CA LYS A 374 -9.86 61.89 -61.00
C LYS A 374 -8.62 61.50 -60.18
N ALA A 375 -7.44 62.06 -60.50
CA ALA A 375 -6.20 61.83 -59.76
C ALA A 375 -6.31 62.31 -58.30
N THR A 376 -6.91 63.47 -58.07
CA THR A 376 -7.10 64.02 -56.72
C THR A 376 -8.05 63.14 -55.89
N ALA A 377 -9.14 62.66 -56.49
CA ALA A 377 -10.06 61.73 -55.83
C ALA A 377 -9.36 60.40 -55.48
N GLN A 378 -8.52 59.90 -56.39
CA GLN A 378 -7.77 58.66 -56.19
C GLN A 378 -6.69 58.79 -55.10
N GLN A 379 -6.00 59.94 -55.03
CA GLN A 379 -5.07 60.26 -53.96
C GLN A 379 -5.77 60.35 -52.59
N ASN A 380 -6.93 61.02 -52.52
CA ASN A 380 -7.69 61.11 -51.27
C ASN A 380 -8.18 59.72 -50.80
N GLY A 381 -8.59 58.85 -51.73
CA GLY A 381 -8.95 57.46 -51.42
C GLY A 381 -7.76 56.66 -50.87
N ALA A 382 -6.60 56.75 -51.53
CA ALA A 382 -5.38 56.08 -51.08
C ALA A 382 -4.90 56.57 -49.71
N ILE A 383 -5.02 57.87 -49.42
CA ILE A 383 -4.72 58.44 -48.09
C ILE A 383 -5.67 57.87 -47.02
N GLY A 384 -6.95 57.69 -47.36
CA GLY A 384 -7.93 57.04 -46.50
C GLY A 384 -7.54 55.59 -46.18
N GLU A 385 -7.25 54.78 -47.21
CA GLU A 385 -6.80 53.39 -47.06
C GLU A 385 -5.50 53.30 -46.24
N PHE A 386 -4.55 54.20 -46.48
CA PHE A 386 -3.29 54.23 -45.73
C PHE A 386 -3.51 54.54 -44.24
N THR A 387 -4.44 55.43 -43.93
CA THR A 387 -4.82 55.76 -42.55
C THR A 387 -5.48 54.57 -41.85
N GLU A 388 -6.35 53.84 -42.55
CA GLU A 388 -6.99 52.62 -42.04
C GLU A 388 -5.97 51.50 -41.78
N ILE A 389 -5.04 51.29 -42.73
CA ILE A 389 -3.94 50.33 -42.58
C ILE A 389 -3.05 50.71 -41.39
N SER A 390 -2.69 51.98 -41.24
CA SER A 390 -1.88 52.46 -40.11
C SER A 390 -2.57 52.20 -38.77
N THR A 391 -3.86 52.49 -38.68
CA THR A 391 -4.67 52.23 -37.48
C THR A 391 -4.77 50.75 -37.15
N THR A 392 -4.92 49.91 -38.18
CA THR A 392 -4.97 48.44 -38.05
C THR A 392 -3.62 47.88 -37.61
N LEU A 393 -2.53 48.34 -38.23
CA LEU A 393 -1.17 47.95 -37.86
C LEU A 393 -0.89 48.31 -36.39
N GLN A 394 -1.28 49.51 -35.95
CA GLN A 394 -1.09 49.93 -34.56
C GLN A 394 -1.87 49.07 -33.57
N LYS A 395 -3.10 48.65 -33.92
CA LYS A 395 -3.90 47.70 -33.12
C LYS A 395 -3.27 46.31 -33.06
N VAL A 396 -2.72 45.82 -34.17
CA VAL A 396 -2.02 44.52 -34.22
C VAL A 396 -0.76 44.56 -33.37
N VAL A 397 0.02 45.64 -33.42
CA VAL A 397 1.23 45.82 -32.60
C VAL A 397 0.87 45.83 -31.10
N MET A 398 -0.18 46.53 -30.69
CA MET A 398 -0.65 46.50 -29.29
C MET A 398 -1.07 45.10 -28.83
N THR A 399 -1.78 44.37 -29.69
CA THR A 399 -2.19 42.97 -29.41
C THR A 399 -0.96 42.05 -29.29
N MET A 400 0.03 42.23 -30.15
CA MET A 400 1.28 41.48 -30.14
C MET A 400 2.09 41.74 -28.87
N GLN A 401 2.16 43.00 -28.42
CA GLN A 401 2.80 43.38 -27.16
C GLN A 401 2.17 42.65 -25.96
N GLY A 402 0.83 42.66 -25.86
CA GLY A 402 0.12 41.97 -24.77
C GLY A 402 0.24 40.45 -24.83
N THR A 403 0.39 39.87 -26.02
CA THR A 403 0.63 38.43 -26.18
C THR A 403 2.04 38.06 -25.71
N ILE A 404 3.04 38.88 -26.03
CA ILE A 404 4.42 38.70 -25.56
C ILE A 404 4.48 38.77 -24.03
N ASP A 405 3.79 39.73 -23.41
CA ASP A 405 3.73 39.84 -21.94
C ASP A 405 3.09 38.60 -21.28
N LYS A 406 2.02 38.07 -21.88
CA LYS A 406 1.39 36.82 -21.41
C LYS A 406 2.31 35.61 -21.55
N VAL A 407 3.03 35.48 -22.68
CA VAL A 407 4.00 34.39 -22.90
C VAL A 407 5.13 34.48 -21.87
N ALA A 408 5.68 35.67 -21.63
CA ALA A 408 6.71 35.89 -20.62
C ALA A 408 6.24 35.46 -19.22
N THR A 409 5.02 35.87 -18.84
CA THR A 409 4.42 35.50 -17.54
C THR A 409 4.21 33.99 -17.42
N ASN A 410 3.69 33.34 -18.46
CA ASN A 410 3.44 31.90 -18.47
C ASN A 410 4.73 31.09 -18.41
N ILE A 411 5.79 31.51 -19.11
CA ILE A 411 7.11 30.87 -19.04
C ILE A 411 7.67 30.97 -17.62
N GLN A 412 7.54 32.13 -16.97
CA GLN A 412 8.02 32.33 -15.60
C GLN A 412 7.28 31.45 -14.59
N MET A 413 5.95 31.34 -14.72
CA MET A 413 5.15 30.42 -13.91
C MET A 413 5.50 28.95 -14.16
N GLY A 414 5.70 28.57 -15.43
CA GLY A 414 6.10 27.22 -15.81
C GLY A 414 7.48 26.84 -15.23
N LEU A 415 8.46 27.73 -15.32
CA LEU A 415 9.79 27.53 -14.72
C LEU A 415 9.71 27.40 -13.20
N LYS A 416 8.86 28.19 -12.53
CA LYS A 416 8.63 28.07 -11.08
C LYS A 416 8.04 26.70 -10.72
N ALA A 417 7.03 26.25 -11.45
CA ALA A 417 6.40 24.95 -11.23
C ALA A 417 7.37 23.78 -11.46
N VAL A 418 8.23 23.86 -12.49
CA VAL A 418 9.29 22.88 -12.73
C VAL A 418 10.32 22.87 -11.60
N SER A 419 10.70 24.04 -11.09
CA SER A 419 11.61 24.15 -9.94
C SER A 419 11.02 23.55 -8.65
N GLU A 420 9.76 23.84 -8.34
CA GLU A 420 9.03 23.23 -7.21
C GLU A 420 8.87 21.72 -7.38
N SER A 421 8.61 21.25 -8.60
CA SER A 421 8.57 19.81 -8.91
C SER A 421 9.93 19.14 -8.74
N GLY A 422 11.02 19.83 -9.12
CA GLY A 422 12.39 19.35 -8.90
C GLY A 422 12.73 19.22 -7.42
N LEU A 423 12.35 20.19 -6.59
CA LEU A 423 12.50 20.14 -5.13
C LEU A 423 11.71 18.98 -4.52
N ARG A 424 10.46 18.78 -4.96
CA ARG A 424 9.64 17.64 -4.54
C ARG A 424 10.26 16.29 -4.94
N MET A 425 10.79 16.19 -6.16
CA MET A 425 11.45 14.97 -6.63
C MET A 425 12.69 14.63 -5.77
N SER A 426 13.50 15.63 -5.43
CA SER A 426 14.65 15.45 -4.53
C SER A 426 14.23 15.04 -3.12
N SER A 427 13.13 15.58 -2.59
CA SER A 427 12.57 15.14 -1.31
C SER A 427 12.08 13.69 -1.35
N MET A 428 11.54 13.25 -2.49
CA MET A 428 11.05 11.89 -2.70
C MET A 428 12.20 10.90 -2.83
N GLU A 429 13.29 11.27 -3.50
CA GLU A 429 14.54 10.50 -3.57
C GLU A 429 15.08 10.20 -2.17
N LYS A 430 15.18 11.22 -1.30
CA LYS A 430 15.59 11.03 0.10
C LYS A 430 14.68 10.10 0.90
N ARG A 431 13.37 10.12 0.63
CA ARG A 431 12.41 9.22 1.29
C ARG A 431 12.60 7.78 0.80
N PHE A 432 12.89 7.57 -0.48
CA PHE A 432 13.20 6.24 -1.02
C PHE A 432 14.50 5.68 -0.45
N ASP A 433 15.56 6.48 -0.31
CA ASP A 433 16.80 6.05 0.35
C ASP A 433 16.56 5.61 1.80
N GLY A 434 15.77 6.36 2.56
CA GLY A 434 15.39 5.99 3.92
C GLY A 434 14.57 4.69 4.00
N LEU A 435 13.75 4.41 2.99
CA LEU A 435 12.96 3.18 2.87
C LEU A 435 13.84 1.97 2.53
N ILE A 436 14.84 2.16 1.66
CA ILE A 436 15.86 1.15 1.34
C ILE A 436 16.68 0.79 2.60
N GLU A 437 17.10 1.79 3.37
CA GLU A 437 17.82 1.60 4.64
C GLU A 437 16.98 0.79 5.64
N GLN A 438 15.68 1.10 5.77
CA GLN A 438 14.76 0.35 6.64
C GLN A 438 14.54 -1.09 6.17
N CYS A 439 14.37 -1.32 4.86
CA CYS A 439 14.25 -2.66 4.30
C CYS A 439 15.52 -3.49 4.54
N ASN A 440 16.70 -2.91 4.36
CA ASN A 440 17.98 -3.58 4.64
C ASN A 440 18.13 -3.91 6.13
N GLY A 441 17.73 -3.01 7.03
CA GLY A 441 17.70 -3.28 8.47
C GLY A 441 16.76 -4.43 8.85
N MET A 442 15.61 -4.52 8.18
CA MET A 442 14.62 -5.57 8.43
C MET A 442 15.06 -6.94 7.88
N ILE A 443 15.78 -6.95 6.75
CA ILE A 443 16.44 -8.15 6.20
C ILE A 443 17.54 -8.64 7.14
N ALA A 444 18.38 -7.74 7.67
CA ALA A 444 19.42 -8.14 8.63
C ALA A 444 18.85 -8.74 9.93
N ILE A 445 17.70 -8.25 10.40
CA ILE A 445 16.99 -8.80 11.55
C ILE A 445 16.40 -10.18 11.23
N SER A 446 15.81 -10.37 10.05
CA SER A 446 15.26 -11.66 9.65
C SER A 446 16.36 -12.72 9.47
N GLU A 447 17.50 -12.33 8.88
CA GLU A 447 18.67 -13.20 8.74
C GLU A 447 19.24 -13.63 10.10
N LYS A 448 19.31 -12.70 11.06
CA LYS A 448 19.75 -12.99 12.43
C LYS A 448 18.77 -13.91 13.17
N ALA A 449 17.46 -13.74 12.97
CA ALA A 449 16.44 -14.60 13.57
C ALA A 449 16.49 -16.02 12.98
N VAL A 450 16.64 -16.15 11.66
CA VAL A 450 16.77 -17.45 10.96
C VAL A 450 18.04 -18.18 11.39
N ASN A 451 19.18 -17.50 11.48
CA ASN A 451 20.43 -18.10 11.94
C ASN A 451 20.34 -18.55 13.41
N SER A 452 19.68 -17.77 14.28
CA SER A 452 19.47 -18.18 15.68
C SER A 452 18.53 -19.40 15.82
N GLY A 453 17.52 -19.52 14.96
CA GLY A 453 16.65 -20.70 14.91
C GLY A 453 17.37 -21.94 14.38
N ALA A 454 18.28 -21.76 13.43
CA ALA A 454 19.13 -22.85 12.93
C ALA A 454 20.10 -23.36 14.00
N ASP A 455 20.70 -22.47 14.79
CA ASP A 455 21.56 -22.83 15.92
C ASP A 455 20.78 -23.53 17.05
N GLN A 456 19.58 -23.04 17.39
CA GLN A 456 18.70 -23.74 18.35
C GLN A 456 18.27 -25.13 17.87
N ALA A 457 18.00 -25.30 16.58
CA ALA A 457 17.67 -26.61 16.00
C ALA A 457 18.88 -27.56 16.01
N LYS A 458 20.10 -27.03 15.85
CA LYS A 458 21.36 -27.78 15.96
C LYS A 458 21.63 -28.20 17.40
N ASP A 459 21.39 -27.33 18.37
CA ASP A 459 21.53 -27.62 19.80
C ASP A 459 20.47 -28.61 20.28
N LEU A 460 19.22 -28.51 19.80
CA LEU A 460 18.16 -29.49 20.06
C LEU A 460 18.49 -30.86 19.45
N ARG A 461 19.09 -30.93 18.25
CA ARG A 461 19.57 -32.20 17.67
C ARG A 461 20.76 -32.77 18.44
N ALA A 462 21.69 -31.94 18.90
CA ALA A 462 22.81 -32.37 19.73
C ALA A 462 22.30 -32.89 21.09
N ALA A 463 21.32 -32.22 21.71
CA ALA A 463 20.65 -32.67 22.91
C ALA A 463 19.93 -34.01 22.68
N ALA A 464 19.15 -34.15 21.61
CA ALA A 464 18.47 -35.40 21.26
C ALA A 464 19.45 -36.57 21.04
N ASN A 465 20.58 -36.32 20.36
CA ASN A 465 21.62 -37.32 20.16
C ASN A 465 22.33 -37.69 21.47
N SER A 466 22.55 -36.72 22.37
CA SER A 466 23.12 -36.98 23.70
C SER A 466 22.17 -37.78 24.59
N ILE A 467 20.85 -37.52 24.51
CA ILE A 467 19.80 -38.26 25.22
C ILE A 467 19.71 -39.69 24.67
N SER A 468 19.76 -39.88 23.35
CA SER A 468 19.81 -41.20 22.72
C SER A 468 21.07 -41.99 23.11
N THR A 469 22.22 -41.32 23.17
CA THR A 469 23.49 -41.93 23.61
C THR A 469 23.49 -42.29 25.11
N ALA A 470 22.88 -41.44 25.95
CA ALA A 470 22.70 -41.70 27.38
C ALA A 470 21.72 -42.85 27.63
N ALA A 471 20.62 -42.92 26.87
CA ALA A 471 19.67 -44.02 26.89
C ALA A 471 20.30 -45.35 26.44
N GLY A 472 21.15 -45.33 25.40
CA GLY A 472 21.90 -46.50 24.94
C GLY A 472 22.96 -46.98 25.94
N LYS A 473 23.57 -46.08 26.71
CA LYS A 473 24.52 -46.43 27.79
C LYS A 473 23.81 -46.92 29.05
N LEU A 474 22.60 -46.43 29.34
CA LEU A 474 21.74 -46.94 30.42
C LEU A 474 21.24 -48.37 30.16
N PHE A 475 21.07 -48.76 28.90
CA PHE A 475 20.66 -50.13 28.54
C PHE A 475 21.77 -51.18 28.69
N ASN A 476 23.04 -50.75 28.73
CA ASN A 476 24.22 -51.64 28.79
C ASN A 476 25.03 -51.56 30.10
N ALA A 477 24.61 -50.76 31.08
CA ALA A 477 25.36 -50.59 32.33
C ALA A 477 24.86 -51.53 33.44
N ASP A 478 25.54 -52.66 33.57
CA ASP A 478 25.51 -53.51 34.76
C ASP A 478 26.15 -52.77 35.96
N LYS A 479 25.58 -53.01 37.14
CA LYS A 479 25.99 -52.63 38.51
C LYS A 479 27.12 -51.60 38.68
N ASP A 480 26.78 -50.31 38.78
CA ASP A 480 27.28 -49.44 39.85
C ASP A 480 26.49 -48.13 39.87
N LYS A 481 25.57 -48.02 40.85
CA LYS A 481 24.68 -46.86 41.01
C LYS A 481 25.28 -45.97 42.09
N ASP A 482 25.63 -44.73 41.73
CA ASP A 482 25.14 -43.53 42.43
C ASP A 482 25.86 -42.24 41.96
N SER A 483 27.10 -42.28 41.45
CA SER A 483 27.80 -41.03 41.08
C SER A 483 27.44 -40.47 39.69
N ARG A 484 27.05 -41.32 38.74
CA ARG A 484 26.82 -40.93 37.34
C ARG A 484 25.42 -40.36 37.07
N LEU A 485 24.46 -40.70 37.92
CA LEU A 485 23.07 -40.28 37.77
C LEU A 485 22.89 -38.81 38.18
N PHE A 486 23.61 -38.36 39.21
CA PHE A 486 23.62 -36.95 39.62
C PHE A 486 24.37 -36.04 38.63
N ALA A 487 25.48 -36.50 38.05
CA ALA A 487 26.22 -35.70 37.06
C ALA A 487 25.42 -35.44 35.76
N ALA A 488 24.63 -36.43 35.30
CA ALA A 488 23.78 -36.27 34.12
C ALA A 488 22.55 -35.37 34.38
N LEU A 489 22.00 -35.40 35.60
CA LEU A 489 20.87 -34.55 36.00
C LEU A 489 21.28 -33.07 36.13
N ASP A 490 22.47 -32.82 36.68
CA ASP A 490 23.02 -31.47 36.89
C ASP A 490 23.33 -30.80 35.53
N GLN A 491 23.81 -31.57 34.56
CA GLN A 491 24.06 -31.10 33.19
C GLN A 491 22.76 -30.78 32.43
N MET A 492 21.67 -31.51 32.68
CA MET A 492 20.34 -31.20 32.12
C MET A 492 19.70 -29.95 32.74
N LEU A 493 19.84 -29.77 34.06
CA LEU A 493 19.34 -28.58 34.76
C LEU A 493 20.08 -27.31 34.31
N ALA A 494 21.40 -27.39 34.15
CA ALA A 494 22.20 -26.27 33.66
C ALA A 494 21.82 -25.83 32.23
N LEU A 495 21.48 -26.78 31.34
CA LEU A 495 21.02 -26.47 29.98
C LEU A 495 19.62 -25.84 29.95
N ARG A 496 18.73 -26.28 30.85
CA ARG A 496 17.36 -25.73 30.95
C ARG A 496 17.33 -24.30 31.49
N VAL A 497 18.15 -24.00 32.51
CA VAL A 497 18.25 -22.66 33.10
C VAL A 497 18.88 -21.66 32.12
N LYS A 498 19.86 -22.11 31.32
CA LYS A 498 20.51 -21.24 30.32
C LYS A 498 19.59 -20.89 29.14
N GLY A 499 18.75 -21.83 28.70
CA GLY A 499 17.74 -21.60 27.66
C GLY A 499 16.66 -20.59 28.07
N ASP A 500 16.14 -20.70 29.31
CA ASP A 500 15.08 -19.79 29.79
C ASP A 500 15.59 -18.36 30.04
N ALA A 501 16.86 -18.21 30.45
CA ALA A 501 17.49 -16.91 30.64
C ALA A 501 17.72 -16.14 29.33
N ASP A 502 18.17 -16.82 28.27
CA ASP A 502 18.39 -16.18 26.97
C ASP A 502 17.06 -15.85 26.26
N SER A 503 16.03 -16.70 26.38
CA SER A 503 14.69 -16.40 25.87
C SER A 503 14.06 -15.19 26.55
N ARG A 504 14.25 -15.01 27.86
CA ARG A 504 13.79 -13.81 28.58
C ARG A 504 14.54 -12.56 28.13
N LYS A 505 15.86 -12.65 27.91
CA LYS A 505 16.67 -11.51 27.43
C LYS A 505 16.29 -11.06 26.02
N GLN A 506 15.95 -12.01 25.14
CA GLN A 506 15.44 -11.73 23.80
C GLN A 506 14.04 -11.11 23.82
N MET A 507 13.15 -11.60 24.69
CA MET A 507 11.81 -11.02 24.87
C MET A 507 11.89 -9.55 25.34
N ASP A 508 12.82 -9.25 26.26
CA ASP A 508 13.02 -7.89 26.79
C ASP A 508 13.60 -6.93 25.73
N GLN A 509 14.48 -7.43 24.85
CA GLN A 509 15.00 -6.66 23.71
C GLN A 509 13.91 -6.36 22.66
N ILE A 510 13.03 -7.32 22.39
CA ILE A 510 11.89 -7.14 21.47
C ILE A 510 10.91 -6.11 22.03
N LEU A 511 10.56 -6.20 23.31
CA LEU A 511 9.68 -5.25 23.99
C LEU A 511 10.28 -3.84 24.02
N THR A 512 11.59 -3.72 24.25
CA THR A 512 12.29 -2.42 24.23
C THR A 512 12.30 -1.79 22.83
N HIS A 513 12.43 -2.59 21.77
CA HIS A 513 12.36 -2.10 20.39
C HIS A 513 10.95 -1.70 19.97
N LEU A 514 9.92 -2.44 20.38
CA LEU A 514 8.51 -2.08 20.16
C LEU A 514 8.15 -0.77 20.86
N ALA A 515 8.64 -0.54 22.08
CA ALA A 515 8.45 0.71 22.80
C ALA A 515 9.06 1.92 22.07
N ARG A 516 10.27 1.78 21.48
CA ARG A 516 10.90 2.87 20.70
C ARG A 516 10.17 3.16 19.38
N ILE A 517 9.61 2.15 18.73
CA ILE A 517 8.81 2.32 17.51
C ILE A 517 7.52 3.09 17.83
N GLN A 518 6.85 2.74 18.94
CA GLN A 518 5.64 3.43 19.40
C GLN A 518 5.93 4.89 19.81
N GLN A 519 7.09 5.17 20.42
CA GLN A 519 7.52 6.53 20.76
C GLN A 519 7.83 7.39 19.53
N ARG A 520 8.43 6.81 18.47
CA ARG A 520 8.68 7.51 17.20
C ARG A 520 7.40 7.75 16.39
N ALA A 521 6.42 6.85 16.47
CA ALA A 521 5.11 7.04 15.86
C ALA A 521 4.30 8.16 16.53
N GLN A 522 4.48 8.39 17.84
CA GLN A 522 3.81 9.48 18.57
C GLN A 522 4.54 10.84 18.47
N ALA A 523 5.81 10.87 18.05
CA ALA A 523 6.60 12.09 17.91
C ALA A 523 6.40 12.86 16.58
N THR A 524 5.48 12.42 15.72
CA THR A 524 5.17 13.12 14.46
C THR A 524 3.67 13.41 14.42
N PRO A 525 3.21 14.52 15.04
CA PRO A 525 3.00 15.74 14.26
C PRO A 525 3.20 17.02 15.10
N ALA A 526 4.37 17.67 15.05
CA ALA A 526 4.51 19.01 15.65
C ALA A 526 5.63 19.89 15.07
N ALA A 527 6.46 19.41 14.15
CA ALA A 527 7.63 20.14 13.67
C ALA A 527 7.53 20.66 12.21
N GLU A 528 6.34 20.67 11.61
CA GLU A 528 6.14 21.13 10.22
C GLU A 528 5.16 22.32 10.15
N ASN A 529 5.26 23.26 11.10
CA ASN A 529 4.47 24.50 11.09
C ASN A 529 5.22 25.73 11.66
N ALA A 530 6.56 25.70 11.70
CA ALA A 530 7.36 26.82 12.21
C ALA A 530 8.33 27.43 11.18
N GLU A 531 8.30 27.02 9.92
CA GLU A 531 9.26 27.50 8.91
C GLU A 531 8.59 27.85 7.58
N ILE A 532 7.44 28.52 7.63
CA ILE A 532 6.94 29.38 6.56
C ILE A 532 6.24 30.58 7.22
N GLN A 533 7.04 31.57 7.62
CA GLN A 533 6.65 32.98 7.70
C GLN A 533 7.69 33.81 6.95
#